data_AF-A0AAW1BG65-F1
#
_entry.id   AF-A0AAW1BG65-F1
#
_cell.length_a   1.000
_cell.length_b   1.000
_cell.length_c   1.000
_cell.angle_alpha   90.00
_cell.angle_beta   90.00
_cell.angle_gamma   90.00
#
_symmetry.space_group_name_H-M   'P 1'
#
loop_
_entity.id
_entity.type
_entity.pdbx_description
1 polymer ?
#
loop_
_entity_poly.entity_id
_entity_poly.type
_entity_poly.pdbx_seq_one_letter_code
_entity_poly.pdbx_strand_id
1 'polypeptide(L)'
;MSMADEGVSLGPDDLRPPNEDSPSVQDLEQLLNTGRSSCHHTDEVWPNLFLGDHVAAHSRFDLWKMGISHILNAAHGTLYCQESHDFYGATIEYRGIPAHDLPSFDISPYFYSSAEFIHKALTTPGGMEIRMAGIKL
;
A
#
# COMPACT_ATOMS: atom_id res chain seq x y z
N MET A 1 -39.66 -29.69 32.29
CA MET A 1 -40.51 -28.59 32.81
C MET A 1 -39.61 -27.39 33.06
N SER A 2 -39.81 -26.34 32.26
CA SER A 2 -39.47 -24.92 32.44
C SER A 2 -38.21 -24.51 33.23
N MET A 3 -37.29 -23.82 32.55
CA MET A 3 -37.08 -22.40 32.80
C MET A 3 -37.00 -21.66 31.45
N ALA A 4 -37.70 -20.53 31.38
CA ALA A 4 -37.73 -19.57 30.29
C ALA A 4 -37.04 -18.28 30.75
N ASP A 5 -36.78 -17.39 29.78
CA ASP A 5 -36.22 -16.03 29.88
C ASP A 5 -34.68 -15.97 29.97
N GLU A 6 -33.95 -15.20 29.17
CA GLU A 6 -34.26 -13.86 28.66
C GLU A 6 -33.99 -13.69 27.16
N GLY A 7 -34.88 -12.95 26.50
CA GLY A 7 -34.64 -12.40 25.17
C GLY A 7 -33.73 -11.17 25.25
N VAL A 8 -32.52 -11.28 24.71
CA VAL A 8 -31.75 -10.10 24.30
C VAL A 8 -32.38 -9.57 23.02
N SER A 9 -33.22 -8.55 23.20
CA SER A 9 -33.74 -7.75 22.09
C SER A 9 -32.63 -6.77 21.70
N LEU A 10 -31.80 -7.15 20.73
CA LEU A 10 -30.83 -6.27 20.08
C LEU A 10 -31.59 -5.19 19.31
N GLY A 11 -31.71 -4.00 19.89
CA GLY A 11 -32.24 -2.82 19.21
C GLY A 11 -31.30 -2.35 18.08
N PRO A 12 -31.82 -1.60 17.09
CA PRO A 12 -31.05 -1.19 15.91
C PRO A 12 -30.14 0.05 16.12
N ASP A 13 -29.67 0.32 17.35
CA ASP A 13 -29.01 1.58 17.73
C ASP A 13 -27.49 1.48 17.97
N ASP A 14 -26.78 0.53 17.33
CA ASP A 14 -25.31 0.49 17.32
C ASP A 14 -24.69 1.05 16.02
N LEU A 15 -25.43 1.89 15.29
CA LEU A 15 -24.83 2.74 14.26
C LEU A 15 -24.37 4.04 14.91
N ARG A 16 -23.24 3.97 15.62
CA ARG A 16 -22.47 5.17 15.99
C ARG A 16 -22.35 6.03 14.72
N PRO A 17 -22.75 7.32 14.73
CA PRO A 17 -22.58 8.17 13.58
C PRO A 17 -21.10 8.14 13.15
N PRO A 18 -20.80 8.17 11.84
CA PRO A 18 -19.41 8.23 11.38
C PRO A 18 -18.71 9.36 12.15
N ASN A 19 -17.67 9.01 12.89
CA ASN A 19 -17.01 9.89 13.86
C ASN A 19 -16.75 11.27 13.23
N GLU A 20 -17.13 12.36 13.91
CA GLU A 20 -16.88 13.75 13.45
C GLU A 20 -15.38 14.10 13.32
N ASP A 21 -14.48 13.17 13.67
CA ASP A 21 -13.03 13.32 13.58
C ASP A 21 -12.44 12.93 12.21
N SER A 22 -13.24 12.37 11.30
CA SER A 22 -12.76 11.99 9.96
C SER A 22 -12.81 13.20 9.02
N PRO A 23 -11.68 13.61 8.39
CA PRO A 23 -11.66 14.74 7.47
C PRO A 23 -12.54 14.48 6.25
N SER A 24 -13.15 15.53 5.70
CA SER A 24 -13.91 15.42 4.45
C SER A 24 -12.98 15.18 3.26
N VAL A 25 -13.53 14.72 2.13
CA VAL A 25 -12.75 14.56 0.89
C VAL A 25 -12.11 15.89 0.47
N GLN A 26 -12.82 17.00 0.65
CA GLN A 26 -12.31 18.33 0.32
C GLN A 26 -11.12 18.72 1.21
N ASP A 27 -11.16 18.39 2.49
CA ASP A 27 -10.04 18.65 3.42
C ASP A 27 -8.80 17.84 3.02
N LEU A 28 -9.00 16.57 2.63
CA LEU A 28 -7.93 15.69 2.15
C LEU A 28 -7.31 16.20 0.85
N GLU A 29 -8.12 16.63 -0.12
CA GLU A 29 -7.64 17.22 -1.38
C GLU A 29 -6.82 18.48 -1.14
N GLN A 30 -7.27 19.36 -0.25
CA GLN A 30 -6.54 20.57 0.11
C GLN A 30 -5.20 20.23 0.78
N LEU A 31 -5.19 19.26 1.69
CA LEU A 31 -3.97 18.79 2.34
C LEU A 31 -2.96 18.23 1.32
N LEU A 32 -3.42 17.39 0.39
CA LEU A 32 -2.56 16.79 -0.64
C LEU A 32 -2.00 17.85 -1.60
N ASN A 33 -2.81 18.83 -2.00
CA ASN A 33 -2.41 19.88 -2.93
C ASN A 33 -1.46 20.93 -2.32
N THR A 34 -1.45 21.07 -0.98
CA THR A 34 -0.53 21.97 -0.27
C THR A 34 0.79 21.30 0.13
N GLY A 35 0.87 19.98 -0.02
CA GLY A 35 2.08 19.21 0.22
C GLY A 35 3.23 19.60 -0.72
N ARG A 36 4.46 19.30 -0.27
CA ARG A 36 5.64 19.44 -1.14
C ARG A 36 5.59 18.38 -2.22
N SER A 37 5.65 18.80 -3.49
CA SER A 37 5.90 17.89 -4.59
C SER A 37 7.40 17.58 -4.68
N SER A 38 7.71 16.32 -4.92
CA SER A 38 9.00 15.90 -5.43
C SER A 38 8.87 15.63 -6.92
N CYS A 39 9.95 15.87 -7.66
CA CYS A 39 10.08 15.50 -9.08
C CYS A 39 11.06 14.35 -9.29
N HIS A 40 11.42 13.63 -8.22
CA HIS A 40 12.27 12.46 -8.30
C HIS A 40 11.45 11.24 -8.74
N HIS A 41 12.10 10.34 -9.49
CA HIS A 41 11.52 9.04 -9.84
C HIS A 41 11.33 8.13 -8.62
N THR A 42 12.05 8.42 -7.53
CA THR A 42 11.97 7.69 -6.26
C THR A 42 12.20 8.64 -5.08
N ASP A 43 11.31 8.60 -4.09
CA ASP A 43 11.38 9.37 -2.85
C ASP A 43 11.27 8.48 -1.62
N GLU A 44 12.10 8.72 -0.61
CA GLU A 44 11.96 8.09 0.71
C GLU A 44 10.86 8.79 1.51
N VAL A 45 9.77 8.09 1.79
CA VAL A 45 8.61 8.63 2.51
C VAL A 45 8.58 8.22 3.98
N TRP A 46 9.35 7.18 4.32
CA TRP A 46 9.54 6.67 5.68
C TRP A 46 10.87 5.91 5.72
N PRO A 47 11.55 5.76 6.87
CA PRO A 47 12.82 5.04 6.93
C PRO A 47 12.77 3.67 6.25
N ASN A 48 13.56 3.50 5.19
CA ASN A 48 13.60 2.33 4.31
C ASN A 48 12.30 2.06 3.51
N LEU A 49 11.45 3.05 3.29
CA LEU A 49 10.24 2.91 2.48
C LEU A 49 10.18 4.04 1.46
N PHE A 50 10.15 3.66 0.19
CA PHE A 50 10.23 4.54 -0.95
C PHE A 50 8.94 4.47 -1.76
N LEU A 51 8.54 5.60 -2.30
CA LEU A 51 7.57 5.66 -3.39
C LEU A 51 8.33 5.96 -4.66
N GLY A 52 8.02 5.25 -5.73
CA GLY A 52 8.65 5.46 -7.02
C GLY A 52 7.65 5.37 -8.15
N ASP A 53 8.11 5.69 -9.35
CA ASP A 53 7.34 5.51 -10.57
C ASP A 53 7.79 4.25 -11.33
N HIS A 54 7.20 4.03 -12.51
CA HIS A 54 7.57 2.93 -13.38
C HIS A 54 9.04 3.02 -13.87
N VAL A 55 9.61 4.22 -14.00
CA VAL A 55 11.00 4.41 -14.45
C VAL A 55 11.96 3.88 -13.40
N ALA A 56 11.72 4.23 -12.12
CA ALA A 56 12.48 3.70 -10.99
C ALA A 56 12.40 2.17 -10.91
N ALA A 57 11.20 1.60 -11.12
CA ALA A 57 11.00 0.16 -11.08
C ALA A 57 11.74 -0.60 -12.18
N HIS A 58 11.90 0.00 -13.36
CA HIS A 58 12.62 -0.63 -14.48
C HIS A 58 14.14 -0.55 -14.35
N SER A 59 14.68 0.31 -13.48
CA SER A 59 16.13 0.42 -13.28
C SER A 59 16.67 -0.58 -12.26
N ARG A 60 16.87 -1.83 -12.69
CA ARG A 60 17.42 -2.90 -11.81
C ARG A 60 18.76 -2.53 -11.18
N PHE A 61 19.58 -1.75 -11.86
CA PHE A 61 20.85 -1.27 -11.31
C PHE A 61 20.63 -0.30 -10.15
N ASP A 62 19.71 0.65 -10.28
CA ASP A 62 19.41 1.60 -9.20
C ASP A 62 18.74 0.89 -8.03
N LEU A 63 17.83 -0.04 -8.30
CA LEU A 63 17.23 -0.89 -7.26
C LEU A 63 18.31 -1.65 -6.48
N TRP A 64 19.25 -2.29 -7.17
CA TRP A 64 20.37 -2.98 -6.53
C TRP A 64 21.29 -2.03 -5.77
N LYS A 65 21.63 -0.88 -6.33
CA LYS A 65 22.50 0.12 -5.71
C LYS A 65 21.88 0.72 -4.45
N MET A 66 20.55 0.87 -4.46
CA MET A 66 19.78 1.25 -3.29
C MET A 66 19.62 0.08 -2.31
N GLY A 67 19.89 -1.17 -2.67
CA GLY A 67 19.68 -2.31 -1.79
C GLY A 67 18.20 -2.73 -1.68
N ILE A 68 17.35 -2.33 -2.64
CA ILE A 68 15.95 -2.72 -2.69
C ILE A 68 15.84 -4.25 -2.75
N SER A 69 15.12 -4.82 -1.79
CA SER A 69 14.94 -6.27 -1.63
C SER A 69 13.48 -6.69 -1.75
N HIS A 70 12.54 -5.75 -1.65
CA HIS A 70 11.11 -6.02 -1.71
C HIS A 70 10.43 -4.97 -2.60
N ILE A 71 9.55 -5.42 -3.50
CA ILE A 71 8.82 -4.53 -4.41
C ILE A 71 7.33 -4.82 -4.29
N LEU A 72 6.55 -3.76 -4.05
CA LEU A 72 5.09 -3.79 -4.05
C LEU A 72 4.61 -2.95 -5.22
N ASN A 73 4.26 -3.60 -6.32
CA ASN A 73 3.71 -2.93 -7.49
C ASN A 73 2.19 -2.75 -7.32
N ALA A 74 1.74 -1.51 -7.13
CA ALA A 74 0.33 -1.18 -6.97
C ALA A 74 -0.46 -1.08 -8.29
N ALA A 75 0.16 -1.36 -9.43
CA ALA A 75 -0.44 -1.29 -10.77
C ALA A 75 -0.15 -2.56 -11.60
N HIS A 76 0.06 -3.70 -10.94
CA HIS A 76 0.46 -4.95 -11.60
C HIS A 76 -0.54 -5.42 -12.64
N GLY A 77 -0.06 -5.86 -13.80
CA GLY A 77 -0.91 -6.40 -14.87
C GLY A 77 -1.73 -5.33 -15.62
N THR A 78 -1.51 -4.05 -15.34
CA THR A 78 -2.07 -2.96 -16.16
C THR A 78 -1.26 -2.79 -17.45
N LEU A 79 -1.79 -2.01 -18.41
CA LEU A 79 -1.19 -1.81 -19.75
C LEU A 79 0.29 -1.40 -19.71
N TYR A 80 0.73 -0.73 -18.65
CA TYR A 80 2.08 -0.17 -18.51
C TYR A 80 2.94 -0.88 -17.45
N CYS A 81 2.41 -1.89 -16.76
CA CYS A 81 3.07 -2.55 -15.62
C CYS A 81 2.86 -4.06 -15.66
N GLN A 82 3.35 -4.69 -16.73
CA GLN A 82 3.23 -6.15 -16.96
C GLN A 82 4.34 -6.97 -16.31
N GLU A 83 5.32 -6.31 -15.67
CA GLU A 83 6.48 -6.99 -15.07
C GLU A 83 6.03 -7.98 -13.98
N SER A 84 6.48 -9.22 -14.13
CA SER A 84 6.29 -10.28 -13.15
C SER A 84 7.49 -10.34 -12.21
N HIS A 85 7.39 -11.21 -11.20
CA HIS A 85 8.51 -11.52 -10.30
C HIS A 85 9.82 -11.86 -11.05
N ASP A 86 9.72 -12.46 -12.24
CA ASP A 86 10.89 -12.90 -13.04
C ASP A 86 11.78 -11.74 -13.51
N PHE A 87 11.22 -10.53 -13.65
CA PHE A 87 11.98 -9.35 -14.07
C PHE A 87 13.09 -8.97 -13.07
N TYR A 88 12.78 -9.09 -11.78
CA TYR A 88 13.65 -8.69 -10.68
C TYR A 88 14.61 -9.80 -10.23
N GLY A 89 14.28 -11.05 -10.55
CA GLY A 89 15.08 -12.23 -10.19
C GLY A 89 14.93 -12.66 -8.73
N ALA A 90 15.64 -13.73 -8.36
CA ALA A 90 15.46 -14.42 -7.07
C ALA A 90 15.88 -13.63 -5.83
N THR A 91 16.51 -12.47 -5.99
CA THR A 91 17.00 -11.64 -4.88
C THR A 91 15.96 -10.65 -4.36
N ILE A 92 14.87 -10.43 -5.11
CA ILE A 92 13.83 -9.46 -4.76
C ILE A 92 12.51 -10.18 -4.54
N GLU A 93 11.92 -10.03 -3.35
CA GLU A 93 10.56 -10.50 -3.08
C GLU A 93 9.56 -9.54 -3.74
N TYR A 94 8.74 -10.06 -4.65
CA TYR A 94 7.81 -9.24 -5.44
C TYR A 94 6.37 -9.50 -5.04
N ARG A 95 5.59 -8.43 -4.89
CA ARG A 95 4.13 -8.48 -4.71
C ARG A 95 3.45 -7.53 -5.68
N GLY A 96 2.58 -8.07 -6.53
CA GLY A 96 1.76 -7.29 -7.45
C GLY A 96 0.32 -7.15 -6.94
N ILE A 97 -0.21 -5.93 -6.94
CA ILE A 97 -1.62 -5.61 -6.73
C ILE A 97 -2.18 -5.19 -8.09
N PRO A 98 -3.19 -5.88 -8.63
CA PRO A 98 -3.82 -5.51 -9.89
C PRO A 98 -4.81 -4.35 -9.70
N ALA A 99 -4.30 -3.21 -9.23
CA ALA A 99 -5.09 -2.01 -9.00
C ALA A 99 -5.12 -1.11 -10.23
N HIS A 100 -6.28 -0.48 -10.42
CA HIS A 100 -6.52 0.51 -11.47
C HIS A 100 -6.72 1.88 -10.82
N ASP A 101 -6.15 2.93 -11.42
CA ASP A 101 -6.33 4.31 -10.97
C ASP A 101 -7.73 4.85 -11.33
N LEU A 102 -8.74 4.29 -10.69
CA LEU A 102 -10.13 4.64 -10.92
C LEU A 102 -10.82 4.82 -9.58
N PRO A 103 -11.64 5.88 -9.40
CA PRO A 103 -12.42 6.07 -8.17
C PRO A 103 -13.39 4.91 -7.88
N SER A 104 -13.73 4.11 -8.89
CA SER A 104 -14.58 2.93 -8.78
C SER A 104 -13.83 1.65 -8.42
N PHE A 105 -12.49 1.66 -8.42
CA PHE A 105 -11.70 0.50 -8.04
C PHE A 105 -11.61 0.40 -6.51
N ASP A 106 -12.08 -0.71 -5.94
CA ASP A 106 -11.96 -0.95 -4.51
C ASP A 106 -10.56 -1.48 -4.17
N ILE A 107 -9.70 -0.58 -3.69
CA ILE A 107 -8.34 -0.89 -3.22
C ILE A 107 -8.32 -1.45 -1.79
N SER A 108 -9.39 -1.27 -1.03
CA SER A 108 -9.48 -1.60 0.40
C SER A 108 -9.11 -3.06 0.74
N PRO A 109 -9.50 -4.08 -0.06
CA PRO A 109 -9.13 -5.47 0.19
C PRO A 109 -7.61 -5.71 0.23
N TYR A 110 -6.82 -4.84 -0.42
CA TYR A 110 -5.38 -4.99 -0.49
C TYR A 110 -4.64 -4.33 0.67
N PHE A 111 -5.28 -3.47 1.47
CA PHE A 111 -4.61 -2.72 2.53
C PHE A 111 -3.91 -3.61 3.54
N TYR A 112 -4.62 -4.56 4.15
CA TYR A 112 -4.06 -5.40 5.20
C TYR A 112 -2.91 -6.26 4.66
N SER A 113 -3.14 -6.97 3.55
CA SER A 113 -2.13 -7.86 2.98
C SER A 113 -0.88 -7.12 2.48
N SER A 114 -1.03 -5.87 2.04
CA SER A 114 0.09 -5.01 1.63
C SER A 114 0.82 -4.42 2.83
N ALA A 115 0.09 -4.03 3.88
CA ALA A 115 0.68 -3.56 5.12
C ALA A 115 1.48 -4.67 5.81
N GLU A 116 0.99 -5.91 5.83
CA GLU A 116 1.75 -7.06 6.32
C GLU A 116 3.02 -7.31 5.50
N PHE A 117 2.93 -7.22 4.18
CA PHE A 117 4.10 -7.36 3.30
C PHE A 117 5.17 -6.31 3.63
N ILE A 118 4.76 -5.03 3.73
CA ILE A 118 5.66 -3.93 4.11
C ILE A 118 6.20 -4.13 5.53
N HIS A 119 5.38 -4.56 6.47
CA HIS A 119 5.80 -4.75 7.86
C HIS A 119 6.82 -5.88 8.01
N LYS A 120 6.59 -7.02 7.36
CA LYS A 120 7.55 -8.14 7.30
C LYS A 120 8.86 -7.69 6.66
N ALA A 121 8.77 -6.94 5.57
CA ALA A 121 9.90 -6.36 4.87
C ALA A 121 10.70 -5.46 5.83
N LEU A 122 10.08 -4.55 6.57
CA LEU A 122 10.80 -3.64 7.47
C LEU A 122 11.35 -4.29 8.77
N THR A 123 10.80 -5.43 9.20
CA THR A 123 11.15 -6.06 10.49
C THR A 123 12.18 -7.19 10.39
N THR A 124 12.59 -7.59 9.19
CA THR A 124 13.51 -8.73 9.00
C THR A 124 14.94 -8.38 9.47
N PRO A 125 15.48 -9.04 10.53
CA PRO A 125 16.81 -8.75 11.05
C PRO A 125 17.90 -9.30 10.12
N GLY A 126 18.82 -8.46 9.68
CA GLY A 126 19.96 -8.86 8.82
C GLY A 126 19.75 -8.69 7.31
N GLY A 127 18.58 -8.21 6.88
CA GLY A 127 18.41 -7.68 5.53
C GLY A 127 18.95 -6.25 5.49
N MET A 128 20.11 -6.04 4.87
CA MET A 128 20.61 -4.68 4.63
C MET A 128 19.56 -3.93 3.81
N GLU A 129 18.98 -2.88 4.41
CA GLU A 129 18.09 -1.89 3.81
C GLU A 129 16.93 -2.48 2.99
N ILE A 130 15.88 -2.93 3.67
CA ILE A 130 14.65 -3.31 2.98
C ILE A 130 13.92 -2.07 2.53
N ARG A 131 14.34 -1.57 1.37
CA ARG A 131 13.73 -0.47 0.64
C ARG A 131 12.54 -1.01 -0.13
N MET A 132 11.35 -0.55 0.20
CA MET A 132 10.13 -0.84 -0.55
C MET A 132 9.97 0.21 -1.65
N ALA A 133 9.69 -0.16 -2.90
CA ALA A 133 9.24 0.78 -3.93
C ALA A 133 7.73 0.61 -4.13
N GLY A 134 6.94 1.60 -3.68
CA GLY A 134 5.53 1.73 -4.05
C GLY A 134 5.45 2.40 -5.41
N ILE A 135 5.18 1.63 -6.46
CA ILE A 135 5.03 2.17 -7.83
C ILE A 135 3.69 2.90 -7.91
N LYS A 136 3.74 4.22 -8.09
CA LYS A 136 2.57 5.04 -8.39
C LYS A 136 2.33 5.04 -9.91
N LEU A 137 1.06 5.05 -10.29
CA LEU A 137 0.55 5.12 -11.67
C LEU A 137 1.06 6.37 -12.41
#